data_AF-A0A486QJR2-F1
#
_entry.id   AF-A0A486QJR2-F1
#
_cell.length_a   1.000
_cell.length_b   1.000
_cell.length_c   1.000
_cell.angle_alpha   90.00
_cell.angle_beta   90.00
_cell.angle_gamma   90.00
#
_symmetry.space_group_name_H-M   'P 1'
#
loop_
_entity.id
_entity.type
_entity.pdbx_description
1 polymer ?
#
loop_
_entity_poly.entity_id
_entity_poly.type
_entity_poly.pdbx_seq_one_letter_code
_entity_poly.pdbx_strand_id
1 'polypeptide(L)'
;MVELGSGASRNLEDFHLSRYACYLVVQNGDPSKPVIAAGQTYFALQTRRQELQDDQIFKSLREDEKRLFLRNELKEHNKHLVETAQRAGVETTLDFAVFQNHGYKGLYGGLDQKAIHERKGLKKSQKILDYMGSTELAANLFRATQTEEKLRRDAVDSKQLANKTHYDVGQKVRQTIKDLGGTMPEALPSPEKSIQQLTIVAKNKNAPE
;
A
#
# COMPACT_ATOMS: atom_id res chain seq x y z
N MET A 1 -43.63 0.10 30.81
CA MET A 1 -43.56 -0.89 31.90
C MET A 1 -43.21 -2.25 31.32
N VAL A 2 -42.29 -2.98 31.94
CA VAL A 2 -42.00 -4.38 31.59
C VAL A 2 -42.24 -5.24 32.81
N GLU A 3 -42.91 -6.38 32.64
CA GLU A 3 -43.09 -7.37 33.71
C GLU A 3 -41.78 -8.12 33.94
N LEU A 4 -41.31 -8.11 35.18
CA LEU A 4 -40.17 -8.91 35.61
C LEU A 4 -40.65 -10.30 36.03
N GLY A 5 -39.76 -11.30 35.99
CA GLY A 5 -40.07 -12.68 36.42
C GLY A 5 -40.51 -12.84 37.88
N SER A 6 -40.50 -11.75 38.67
CA SER A 6 -41.01 -11.67 40.05
C SER A 6 -42.40 -11.03 40.19
N GLY A 7 -43.09 -10.67 39.08
CA GLY A 7 -44.40 -10.02 39.11
C GLY A 7 -44.38 -8.51 39.43
N ALA A 8 -43.19 -7.91 39.59
CA ALA A 8 -43.01 -6.47 39.76
C ALA A 8 -42.94 -5.75 38.41
N SER A 9 -43.52 -4.55 38.32
CA SER A 9 -43.41 -3.67 37.15
C SER A 9 -42.32 -2.62 37.35
N ARG A 10 -41.47 -2.42 36.34
CA ARG A 10 -40.45 -1.35 36.31
C ARG A 10 -40.75 -0.36 35.20
N ASN A 11 -40.63 0.94 35.49
CA ASN A 11 -40.58 1.98 34.47
C ASN A 11 -39.18 2.01 33.85
N LEU A 12 -39.12 1.81 32.54
CA LEU A 12 -37.90 1.95 31.75
C LEU A 12 -37.99 3.24 30.97
N GLU A 13 -36.89 3.98 30.92
CA GLU A 13 -36.79 5.20 30.12
C GLU A 13 -36.49 4.83 28.65
N ASP A 14 -37.18 5.49 27.74
CA ASP A 14 -36.96 5.34 26.30
C ASP A 14 -35.96 6.38 25.81
N PHE A 15 -34.96 5.94 25.04
CA PHE A 15 -33.93 6.80 24.48
C PHE A 15 -34.05 6.91 22.97
N HIS A 16 -33.97 8.14 22.44
CA HIS A 16 -33.81 8.38 21.02
C HIS A 16 -32.32 8.39 20.68
N LEU A 17 -31.90 7.45 19.84
CA LEU A 17 -30.50 7.32 19.44
C LEU A 17 -30.27 7.94 18.06
N SER A 18 -29.10 8.55 17.88
CA SER A 18 -28.65 8.94 16.55
C SER A 18 -28.38 7.70 15.71
N ARG A 19 -28.44 7.85 14.38
CA ARG A 19 -28.15 6.75 13.45
C ARG A 19 -26.80 6.08 13.74
N TYR A 20 -25.78 6.88 14.07
CA TYR A 20 -24.45 6.37 14.42
C TYR A 20 -24.44 5.60 15.74
N ALA A 21 -25.15 6.10 16.77
CA ALA A 21 -25.30 5.39 18.02
C ALA A 21 -26.02 4.04 17.83
N CYS A 22 -27.06 3.98 16.98
CA CYS A 22 -27.72 2.72 16.63
C CYS A 22 -26.75 1.72 15.98
N TYR A 23 -25.84 2.17 15.09
CA TYR A 23 -24.83 1.31 14.49
C TYR A 23 -23.86 0.75 15.52
N LEU A 24 -23.37 1.57 16.45
CA LEU A 24 -22.48 1.12 17.51
C LEU A 24 -23.15 0.13 18.46
N VAL A 25 -24.43 0.32 18.78
CA VAL A 25 -25.22 -0.63 19.58
C VAL A 25 -25.31 -1.99 18.88
N VAL A 26 -25.56 -2.00 17.56
CA VAL A 26 -25.61 -3.23 16.77
C VAL A 26 -24.23 -3.90 16.65
N GLN A 27 -23.16 -3.14 16.44
CA GLN A 27 -21.81 -3.67 16.28
C GLN A 27 -21.26 -4.28 17.58
N ASN A 28 -21.58 -3.69 18.73
CA ASN A 28 -21.05 -4.11 20.05
C ASN A 28 -22.06 -4.94 20.89
N GLY A 29 -23.25 -5.20 20.35
CA GLY A 29 -24.28 -5.96 21.04
C GLY A 29 -23.95 -7.45 21.17
N ASP A 30 -24.67 -8.13 22.07
CA ASP A 30 -24.55 -9.57 22.25
C ASP A 30 -25.02 -10.33 20.98
N PRO A 31 -24.13 -11.11 20.33
CA PRO A 31 -24.44 -11.85 19.10
C PRO A 31 -25.46 -12.99 19.32
N SER A 32 -25.76 -13.38 20.56
CA SER A 32 -26.81 -14.36 20.84
C SER A 32 -28.22 -13.85 20.48
N LYS A 33 -28.39 -12.53 20.34
CA LYS A 33 -29.67 -11.91 19.94
C LYS A 33 -29.82 -11.89 18.41
N PRO A 34 -30.88 -12.47 17.83
CA PRO A 34 -31.02 -12.60 16.37
C PRO A 34 -30.89 -11.30 15.57
N VAL A 35 -31.45 -10.21 16.08
CA VAL A 35 -31.39 -8.88 15.43
C VAL A 35 -29.97 -8.32 15.41
N ILE A 36 -29.19 -8.55 16.48
CA ILE A 36 -27.80 -8.13 16.59
C ILE A 36 -26.94 -8.95 15.63
N ALA A 37 -27.10 -10.27 15.62
CA ALA A 37 -26.36 -11.16 14.71
C ALA A 37 -26.59 -10.81 13.23
N ALA A 38 -27.83 -10.53 12.84
CA ALA A 38 -28.18 -10.10 11.48
C ALA A 38 -27.52 -8.74 11.13
N GLY A 39 -27.54 -7.79 12.07
CA GLY A 39 -26.92 -6.48 11.89
C GLY A 39 -25.38 -6.56 11.77
N GLN A 40 -24.71 -7.37 12.60
CA GLN A 40 -23.27 -7.60 12.51
C GLN A 40 -22.89 -8.25 11.18
N THR A 41 -23.68 -9.22 10.71
CA THR A 41 -23.50 -9.85 9.39
C THR A 41 -23.67 -8.83 8.27
N TYR A 42 -24.68 -7.96 8.34
CA TYR A 42 -24.88 -6.89 7.38
C TYR A 42 -23.68 -5.93 7.31
N PHE A 43 -23.14 -5.50 8.45
CA PHE A 43 -21.96 -4.64 8.46
C PHE A 43 -20.72 -5.34 7.92
N ALA A 44 -20.48 -6.61 8.26
CA ALA A 44 -19.38 -7.39 7.68
C ALA A 44 -19.49 -7.48 6.15
N LEU A 45 -20.70 -7.70 5.62
CA LEU A 45 -20.96 -7.74 4.18
C LEU A 45 -20.83 -6.36 3.51
N GLN A 46 -21.31 -5.28 4.13
CA GLN A 46 -21.16 -3.93 3.57
C GLN A 46 -19.71 -3.45 3.61
N THR A 47 -18.98 -3.72 4.69
CA THR A 47 -17.54 -3.45 4.77
C THR A 47 -16.80 -4.23 3.69
N ARG A 48 -17.09 -5.53 3.54
CA ARG A 48 -16.50 -6.34 2.47
C ARG A 48 -16.85 -5.82 1.08
N ARG A 49 -18.08 -5.34 0.88
CA ARG A 49 -18.52 -4.72 -0.37
C ARG A 49 -17.78 -3.41 -0.64
N GLN A 50 -17.53 -2.59 0.37
CA GLN A 50 -16.76 -1.35 0.25
C GLN A 50 -15.28 -1.64 -0.05
N GLU A 51 -14.66 -2.60 0.66
CA GLU A 51 -13.31 -3.09 0.35
C GLU A 51 -13.19 -3.56 -1.11
N LEU A 52 -14.19 -4.31 -1.59
CA LEU A 52 -14.26 -4.77 -2.98
C LEU A 52 -14.58 -3.63 -3.96
N GLN A 53 -15.28 -2.58 -3.54
CA GLN A 53 -15.50 -1.38 -4.35
C GLN A 53 -14.21 -0.58 -4.49
N ASP A 54 -13.38 -0.50 -3.45
CA ASP A 54 -12.06 0.13 -3.52
C ASP A 54 -11.13 -0.67 -4.47
N ASP A 55 -11.22 -2.01 -4.46
CA ASP A 55 -10.60 -2.88 -5.48
C ASP A 55 -11.16 -2.67 -6.91
N GLN A 56 -12.46 -2.37 -7.04
CA GLN A 56 -13.11 -2.06 -8.33
C GLN A 56 -12.71 -0.68 -8.85
N ILE A 57 -12.54 0.32 -7.99
CA ILE A 57 -12.01 1.64 -8.36
C ILE A 57 -10.63 1.44 -8.97
N PHE A 58 -9.73 0.70 -8.32
CA PHE A 58 -8.41 0.40 -8.89
C PHE A 58 -8.51 -0.32 -10.24
N LYS A 59 -9.41 -1.29 -10.41
CA LYS A 59 -9.64 -1.95 -11.71
C LYS A 59 -10.19 -1.01 -12.79
N SER A 60 -11.00 -0.02 -12.40
CA SER A 60 -11.59 0.99 -13.29
C SER A 60 -10.63 2.11 -13.69
N LEU A 61 -9.54 2.32 -12.94
CA LEU A 61 -8.53 3.31 -13.28
C LEU A 61 -7.84 2.96 -14.60
N ARG A 62 -7.70 3.98 -15.45
CA ARG A 62 -6.82 3.91 -16.62
C ARG A 62 -5.38 3.75 -16.16
N GLU A 63 -4.53 3.27 -17.05
CA GLU A 63 -3.14 3.00 -16.70
C GLU A 63 -2.41 4.21 -16.09
N ASP A 64 -2.61 5.40 -16.65
CA ASP A 64 -2.02 6.64 -16.12
C ASP A 64 -2.51 6.98 -14.70
N GLU A 65 -3.76 6.66 -14.37
CA GLU A 65 -4.33 6.87 -13.04
C GLU A 65 -3.77 5.86 -12.02
N LYS A 66 -3.63 4.58 -12.42
CA LYS A 66 -2.96 3.54 -11.61
C LYS A 66 -1.52 3.92 -11.31
N ARG A 67 -0.81 4.41 -12.32
CA ARG A 67 0.58 4.87 -12.19
C ARG A 67 0.68 6.03 -11.20
N LEU A 68 -0.20 7.03 -11.29
CA LEU A 68 -0.21 8.17 -10.37
C LEU A 68 -0.48 7.72 -8.93
N PHE A 69 -1.49 6.86 -8.73
CA PHE A 69 -1.82 6.29 -7.43
C PHE A 69 -0.62 5.54 -6.82
N LEU A 70 -0.10 4.52 -7.52
CA LEU A 70 1.01 3.69 -7.02
C LEU A 70 2.29 4.50 -6.78
N ARG A 71 2.53 5.55 -7.58
CA ARG A 71 3.69 6.41 -7.39
C ARG A 71 3.58 7.27 -6.12
N ASN A 72 2.37 7.69 -5.76
CA ASN A 72 2.10 8.41 -4.52
C ASN A 72 2.24 7.47 -3.30
N GLU A 73 1.66 6.28 -3.36
CA GLU A 73 1.83 5.25 -2.32
C GLU A 73 3.31 4.92 -2.10
N LEU A 74 4.05 4.68 -3.19
CA LEU A 74 5.49 4.42 -3.12
C LEU A 74 6.28 5.61 -2.55
N LYS A 75 5.82 6.85 -2.74
CA LYS A 75 6.47 8.02 -2.15
C LYS A 75 6.30 8.02 -0.63
N GLU A 76 5.09 7.76 -0.14
CA GLU A 76 4.80 7.75 1.30
C GLU A 76 5.51 6.60 2.00
N HIS A 77 5.41 5.38 1.49
CA HIS A 77 6.11 4.22 2.06
C HIS A 77 7.63 4.34 2.01
N ASN A 78 8.20 4.99 0.98
CA ASN A 78 9.64 5.26 0.98
C ASN A 78 10.08 6.18 2.12
N LYS A 79 9.24 7.09 2.62
CA LYS A 79 9.58 7.89 3.80
C LYS A 79 9.72 6.99 5.03
N HIS A 80 8.75 6.11 5.26
CA HIS A 80 8.79 5.17 6.38
C HIS A 80 9.95 4.17 6.27
N LEU A 81 10.22 3.68 5.07
CA LEU A 81 11.38 2.83 4.80
C LEU A 81 12.69 3.55 5.13
N VAL A 82 12.84 4.82 4.73
CA VAL A 82 14.02 5.64 5.04
C VAL A 82 14.18 5.83 6.54
N GLU A 83 13.12 6.19 7.26
CA GLU A 83 13.15 6.34 8.72
C GLU A 83 13.54 5.03 9.42
N THR A 84 13.02 3.90 8.93
CA THR A 84 13.32 2.57 9.49
C THR A 84 14.76 2.17 9.22
N ALA A 85 15.25 2.40 8.00
CA ALA A 85 16.64 2.15 7.63
C ALA A 85 17.61 3.04 8.41
N GLN A 86 17.24 4.29 8.70
CA GLN A 86 18.04 5.19 9.52
C GLN A 86 18.22 4.65 10.95
N ARG A 87 17.15 4.13 11.56
CA ARG A 87 17.24 3.45 12.87
C ARG A 87 18.13 2.22 12.85
N ALA A 88 18.29 1.58 11.68
CA ALA A 88 19.19 0.47 11.45
C ALA A 88 20.63 0.90 11.07
N GLY A 89 20.98 2.19 11.20
CA GLY A 89 22.34 2.71 10.94
C GLY A 89 22.64 3.11 9.50
N VAL A 90 21.62 3.25 8.63
CA VAL A 90 21.76 3.86 7.30
C VAL A 90 21.63 5.39 7.44
N GLU A 91 22.75 6.09 7.62
CA GLU A 91 22.73 7.49 8.04
C GLU A 91 23.15 8.48 6.94
N THR A 92 24.20 8.14 6.19
CA THR A 92 24.76 9.07 5.20
C THR A 92 24.07 8.98 3.85
N THR A 93 24.17 10.04 3.04
CA THR A 93 23.69 10.03 1.65
C THR A 93 24.28 8.85 0.85
N LEU A 94 25.53 8.49 1.11
CA LEU A 94 26.18 7.34 0.48
C LEU A 94 25.57 6.02 0.96
N ASP A 95 25.33 5.86 2.27
CA ASP A 95 24.69 4.66 2.82
C ASP A 95 23.29 4.46 2.21
N PHE A 96 22.50 5.54 2.08
CA PHE A 96 21.18 5.46 1.42
C PHE A 96 21.28 5.11 -0.06
N ALA A 97 22.27 5.63 -0.79
CA ALA A 97 22.48 5.27 -2.19
C ALA A 97 22.83 3.77 -2.33
N VAL A 98 23.64 3.23 -1.42
CA VAL A 98 23.97 1.81 -1.36
C VAL A 98 22.71 0.99 -1.01
N PHE A 99 21.98 1.38 0.03
CA PHE A 99 20.76 0.70 0.47
C PHE A 99 19.70 0.61 -0.63
N GLN A 100 19.46 1.70 -1.35
CA GLN A 100 18.51 1.71 -2.48
C GLN A 100 18.99 0.81 -3.62
N ASN A 101 20.29 0.83 -3.94
CA ASN A 101 20.86 -0.04 -4.95
C ASN A 101 20.76 -1.53 -4.57
N HIS A 102 20.87 -1.89 -3.30
CA HIS A 102 20.64 -3.27 -2.87
C HIS A 102 19.22 -3.75 -3.18
N GLY A 103 18.22 -2.92 -2.87
CA GLY A 103 16.85 -3.22 -3.22
C GLY A 103 16.62 -3.35 -4.74
N TYR A 104 17.22 -2.47 -5.54
CA TYR A 104 17.18 -2.60 -7.00
C TYR A 104 17.86 -3.89 -7.48
N LYS A 105 19.07 -4.19 -7.01
CA LYS A 105 19.80 -5.41 -7.41
C LYS A 105 19.02 -6.68 -7.08
N GLY A 106 18.31 -6.71 -5.96
CA GLY A 106 17.45 -7.85 -5.62
C GLY A 106 16.31 -8.05 -6.63
N LEU A 107 15.56 -6.97 -6.93
CA LEU A 107 14.36 -7.04 -7.78
C LEU A 107 14.69 -7.17 -9.28
N TYR A 108 15.73 -6.50 -9.75
CA TYR A 108 16.10 -6.39 -11.18
C TYR A 108 17.26 -7.31 -11.58
N GLY A 109 17.44 -8.43 -10.88
CA GLY A 109 18.40 -9.46 -11.29
C GLY A 109 19.86 -9.00 -11.30
N GLY A 110 20.23 -8.14 -10.34
CA GLY A 110 21.59 -7.62 -10.18
C GLY A 110 21.83 -6.23 -10.79
N LEU A 111 20.85 -5.65 -11.49
CA LEU A 111 20.96 -4.29 -12.00
C LEU A 111 20.86 -3.27 -10.87
N ASP A 112 21.78 -2.31 -10.86
CA ASP A 112 21.70 -1.13 -10.00
C ASP A 112 20.87 -0.02 -10.67
N GLN A 113 20.68 1.10 -9.96
CA GLN A 113 19.92 2.23 -10.47
C GLN A 113 20.45 2.73 -11.83
N LYS A 114 21.77 2.78 -12.02
CA LYS A 114 22.38 3.30 -13.26
C LYS A 114 22.08 2.35 -14.43
N ALA A 115 22.25 1.05 -14.22
CA ALA A 115 22.00 0.04 -15.23
C ALA A 115 20.51 -0.05 -15.60
N ILE A 116 19.59 0.12 -14.64
CA ILE A 116 18.14 0.20 -14.93
C ILE A 116 17.85 1.44 -15.79
N HIS A 117 18.46 2.56 -15.46
CA HIS A 117 18.28 3.83 -16.17
C HIS A 117 18.73 3.73 -17.63
N GLU A 118 19.92 3.16 -17.86
CA GLU A 118 20.47 2.88 -19.19
C GLU A 118 19.61 1.88 -19.99
N ARG A 119 19.21 0.77 -19.35
CA ARG A 119 18.38 -0.26 -20.00
C ARG A 119 17.03 0.27 -20.44
N LYS A 120 16.47 1.23 -19.71
CA LYS A 120 15.21 1.91 -20.05
C LYS A 120 15.38 3.07 -21.05
N GLY A 121 16.60 3.39 -21.48
CA GLY A 121 16.86 4.48 -22.43
C GLY A 121 16.51 5.86 -21.89
N LEU A 122 16.57 6.05 -20.57
CA LEU A 122 16.16 7.30 -19.93
C LEU A 122 17.23 8.39 -20.11
N LYS A 123 16.79 9.65 -20.27
CA LYS A 123 17.66 10.83 -20.24
C LYS A 123 18.18 11.06 -18.82
N LYS A 124 19.38 11.63 -18.67
CA LYS A 124 20.01 11.87 -17.35
C LYS A 124 19.11 12.57 -16.31
N SER A 125 18.22 13.46 -16.76
CA SER A 125 17.28 14.18 -15.89
C SER A 125 16.02 13.39 -15.52
N GLN A 126 15.73 12.29 -16.21
CA GLN A 126 14.54 11.48 -15.98
C GLN A 126 14.73 10.55 -14.77
N LYS A 127 13.73 10.51 -13.89
CA LYS A 127 13.71 9.63 -12.72
C LYS A 127 13.06 8.29 -13.09
N ILE A 128 13.70 7.18 -12.73
CA ILE A 128 13.24 5.83 -13.13
C ILE A 128 11.77 5.60 -12.74
N LEU A 129 11.41 5.86 -11.48
CA LEU A 129 10.04 5.66 -10.96
C LEU A 129 8.98 6.50 -11.71
N ASP A 130 9.35 7.62 -12.33
CA ASP A 130 8.40 8.47 -13.04
C ASP A 130 8.09 7.93 -14.45
N TYR A 131 8.86 6.95 -14.93
CA TYR A 131 8.74 6.28 -16.24
C TYR A 131 8.53 4.76 -16.09
N MET A 132 7.90 4.34 -14.99
CA MET A 132 7.45 2.96 -14.78
C MET A 132 5.94 2.84 -15.08
N GLY A 133 5.54 1.69 -15.60
CA GLY A 133 4.12 1.27 -15.65
C GLY A 133 3.61 0.82 -14.28
N SER A 134 2.29 0.64 -14.15
CA SER A 134 1.64 0.27 -12.89
C SER A 134 2.13 -1.08 -12.35
N THR A 135 2.34 -2.08 -13.21
CA THR A 135 2.88 -3.39 -12.80
C THR A 135 4.28 -3.26 -12.17
N GLU A 136 5.15 -2.44 -12.75
CA GLU A 136 6.50 -2.21 -12.23
C GLU A 136 6.48 -1.39 -10.94
N LEU A 137 5.63 -0.35 -10.88
CA LEU A 137 5.43 0.44 -9.66
C LEU A 137 4.91 -0.40 -8.51
N ALA A 138 3.96 -1.30 -8.76
CA ALA A 138 3.41 -2.21 -7.75
C ALA A 138 4.49 -3.15 -7.20
N ALA A 139 5.36 -3.70 -8.06
CA ALA A 139 6.47 -4.54 -7.61
C ALA A 139 7.47 -3.75 -6.73
N ASN A 140 7.76 -2.49 -7.07
CA ASN A 140 8.63 -1.63 -6.25
C ASN A 140 7.98 -1.22 -4.93
N LEU A 141 6.67 -0.93 -4.94
CA LEU A 141 5.89 -0.65 -3.73
C LEU A 141 5.94 -1.85 -2.79
N PHE A 142 5.66 -3.05 -3.31
CA PHE A 142 5.70 -4.27 -2.51
C PHE A 142 7.10 -4.55 -1.95
N ARG A 143 8.16 -4.40 -2.75
CA ARG A 143 9.55 -4.49 -2.24
C ARG A 143 9.80 -3.52 -1.08
N ALA A 144 9.41 -2.25 -1.25
CA ALA A 144 9.67 -1.20 -0.25
C ALA A 144 8.95 -1.50 1.07
N THR A 145 7.64 -1.79 1.01
CA THR A 145 6.83 -2.08 2.20
C THR A 145 7.26 -3.36 2.90
N GLN A 146 7.58 -4.43 2.16
CA GLN A 146 8.08 -5.66 2.77
C GLN A 146 9.47 -5.51 3.39
N THR A 147 10.31 -4.65 2.81
CA THR A 147 11.62 -4.33 3.41
C THR A 147 11.44 -3.57 4.70
N GLU A 148 10.61 -2.53 4.70
CA GLU A 148 10.27 -1.74 5.88
C GLU A 148 9.78 -2.63 7.03
N GLU A 149 8.78 -3.47 6.78
CA GLU A 149 8.22 -4.38 7.78
C GLU A 149 9.24 -5.41 8.26
N LYS A 150 10.08 -5.94 7.36
CA LYS A 150 11.12 -6.91 7.74
C LYS A 150 12.22 -6.28 8.58
N LEU A 151 12.64 -5.05 8.29
CA LEU A 151 13.60 -4.32 9.12
C LEU A 151 13.07 -4.12 10.54
N ARG A 152 11.79 -3.74 10.69
CA ARG A 152 11.15 -3.60 12.01
C ARG A 152 11.03 -4.93 12.74
N ARG A 153 10.41 -5.93 12.10
CA ARG A 153 10.09 -7.24 12.70
C ARG A 153 11.34 -7.96 13.19
N ASP A 154 12.39 -7.91 12.38
CA ASP A 154 13.64 -8.62 12.68
C ASP A 154 14.61 -7.75 13.50
N ALA A 155 14.17 -6.57 13.97
CA ALA A 155 14.94 -5.62 14.77
C ALA A 155 16.35 -5.35 14.20
N VAL A 156 16.42 -5.10 12.89
CA VAL A 156 17.69 -4.90 12.19
C VAL A 156 18.38 -3.63 12.69
N ASP A 157 19.64 -3.76 13.12
CA ASP A 157 20.38 -2.74 13.87
C ASP A 157 21.71 -2.32 13.21
N SER A 158 22.00 -2.83 12.00
CA SER A 158 23.20 -2.48 11.24
C SER A 158 22.92 -2.25 9.76
N LYS A 159 23.65 -1.31 9.16
CA LYS A 159 23.49 -0.97 7.74
C LYS A 159 23.79 -2.13 6.81
N GLN A 160 24.74 -3.01 7.18
CA GLN A 160 25.06 -4.21 6.41
C GLN A 160 23.87 -5.17 6.37
N LEU A 161 23.21 -5.39 7.51
CA LEU A 161 22.04 -6.24 7.59
C LEU A 161 20.83 -5.57 6.94
N ALA A 162 20.70 -4.24 7.03
CA ALA A 162 19.66 -3.50 6.31
C ALA A 162 19.80 -3.65 4.79
N ASN A 163 21.02 -3.46 4.26
CA ASN A 163 21.34 -3.66 2.85
C ASN A 163 21.05 -5.09 2.38
N LYS A 164 21.46 -6.09 3.17
CA LYS A 164 21.17 -7.50 2.89
C LYS A 164 19.67 -7.78 2.88
N THR A 165 18.94 -7.28 3.89
CA THR A 165 17.49 -7.45 4.00
C THR A 165 16.77 -6.88 2.79
N HIS A 166 17.15 -5.68 2.36
CA HIS A 166 16.55 -5.04 1.19
C HIS A 166 16.81 -5.82 -0.11
N TYR A 167 18.02 -6.36 -0.27
CA TYR A 167 18.37 -7.25 -1.39
C TYR A 167 17.56 -8.54 -1.36
N ASP A 168 17.51 -9.23 -0.22
CA ASP A 168 16.83 -10.52 -0.05
C ASP A 168 15.32 -10.39 -0.28
N VAL A 169 14.70 -9.30 0.19
CA VAL A 169 13.29 -8.98 -0.11
C VAL A 169 13.11 -8.76 -1.60
N GLY A 170 13.97 -7.97 -2.25
CA GLY A 170 13.92 -7.75 -3.70
C GLY A 170 14.01 -9.07 -4.49
N GLN A 171 14.91 -9.97 -4.10
CA GLN A 171 15.03 -11.29 -4.71
C GLN A 171 13.77 -12.14 -4.54
N LYS A 172 13.15 -12.12 -3.35
CA LYS A 172 11.89 -12.86 -3.12
C LYS A 172 10.76 -12.33 -3.98
N VAL A 173 10.59 -11.01 -4.08
CA VAL A 173 9.59 -10.40 -4.97
C VAL A 173 9.84 -10.82 -6.41
N ARG A 174 11.10 -10.78 -6.86
CA ARG A 174 11.48 -11.23 -8.21
C ARG A 174 11.12 -12.71 -8.45
N GLN A 175 11.43 -13.59 -7.49
CA GLN A 175 11.12 -15.01 -7.59
C GLN A 175 9.60 -15.24 -7.67
N THR A 176 8.81 -14.54 -6.87
CA THR A 176 7.34 -14.58 -6.95
C THR A 176 6.83 -14.17 -8.33
N ILE A 177 7.35 -13.09 -8.92
CA ILE A 177 6.96 -12.68 -10.28
C ILE A 177 7.26 -13.81 -11.27
N LYS A 178 8.42 -14.47 -11.15
CA LYS A 178 8.82 -15.57 -12.03
C LYS A 178 7.90 -16.79 -11.87
N ASP A 179 7.61 -17.18 -10.63
CA ASP A 179 6.79 -18.35 -10.31
C ASP A 179 5.34 -18.17 -10.78
N LEU A 180 4.84 -16.92 -10.78
CA LEU A 180 3.53 -16.57 -11.31
C LEU A 180 3.50 -16.41 -12.85
N GLY A 181 4.63 -16.61 -13.53
CA GLY A 181 4.75 -16.43 -14.99
C GLY A 181 4.69 -14.96 -15.45
N GLY A 182 4.96 -14.01 -14.54
CA GLY A 182 4.94 -12.59 -14.83
C GLY A 182 6.18 -12.11 -15.58
N THR A 183 6.03 -11.00 -16.31
CA THR A 183 7.15 -10.32 -16.98
C THR A 183 8.10 -9.69 -15.95
N MET A 184 9.40 -9.93 -16.10
CA MET A 184 10.42 -9.37 -15.19
C MET A 184 10.44 -7.83 -15.26
N PRO A 185 10.69 -7.14 -14.13
CA PRO A 185 10.68 -5.66 -14.08
C PRO A 185 11.57 -4.98 -15.13
N GLU A 186 12.76 -5.50 -15.36
CA GLU A 186 13.72 -4.97 -16.35
C GLU A 186 13.31 -5.18 -17.83
N ALA A 187 12.24 -5.93 -18.07
CA ALA A 187 11.67 -6.18 -19.39
C ALA A 187 10.31 -5.47 -19.59
N LEU A 188 9.77 -4.81 -18.56
CA LEU A 188 8.55 -4.03 -18.69
C LEU A 188 8.79 -2.73 -19.47
N PRO A 189 7.83 -2.33 -20.33
CA PRO A 189 7.97 -1.12 -21.15
C PRO A 189 7.98 0.14 -20.28
N SER A 190 8.72 1.15 -20.73
CA SER A 190 8.72 2.48 -20.14
C SER A 190 7.66 3.34 -20.83
N PRO A 191 6.68 3.92 -20.10
CA PRO A 191 5.69 4.80 -20.70
C PRO A 191 6.30 6.11 -21.23
N GLU A 192 5.75 6.66 -22.31
CA GLU A 192 6.23 7.92 -22.91
C GLU A 192 6.02 9.13 -21.99
N LYS A 193 4.87 9.16 -21.30
CA LYS A 193 4.50 10.24 -20.37
C LYS A 193 5.04 9.94 -18.97
N SER A 194 5.73 10.92 -18.40
CA SER A 194 6.17 10.88 -17.01
C SER A 194 5.01 11.10 -16.03
N ILE A 195 5.15 10.61 -14.80
CA ILE A 195 4.20 10.91 -13.71
C ILE A 195 4.00 12.43 -13.50
N GLN A 196 5.03 13.24 -13.73
CA GLN A 196 4.94 14.69 -13.58
C GLN A 196 3.98 15.30 -14.60
N GLN A 197 4.07 14.85 -15.86
CA GLN A 197 3.14 15.27 -16.92
C GLN A 197 1.71 14.81 -16.61
N LEU A 198 1.54 13.59 -16.07
CA LEU A 198 0.22 13.09 -15.66
C LEU A 198 -0.39 13.92 -14.52
N THR A 199 0.43 14.32 -13.55
CA THR A 199 0.02 15.19 -12.44
C THR A 199 -0.49 16.54 -12.95
N ILE A 200 0.19 17.14 -13.93
CA ILE A 200 -0.22 18.42 -14.53
C ILE A 200 -1.57 18.26 -15.23
N VAL A 201 -1.73 17.21 -16.04
CA VAL A 201 -3.00 16.93 -16.74
C VAL A 201 -4.15 16.69 -15.75
N ALA A 202 -3.90 15.96 -14.66
CA ALA A 202 -4.91 15.71 -13.62
C ALA A 202 -5.32 17.00 -12.89
N LYS A 203 -4.37 17.89 -12.59
CA LYS A 203 -4.66 19.20 -11.97
C LYS A 203 -5.49 20.09 -12.88
N ASN A 204 -5.16 20.13 -14.17
CA ASN A 204 -5.88 20.96 -15.14
C ASN A 204 -7.32 20.48 -15.39
N LYS A 205 -7.60 19.17 -15.22
CA LYS A 205 -8.96 18.62 -15.29
C LYS A 205 -9.84 18.94 -14.08
N ASN A 206 -9.23 19.26 -12.94
CA ASN A 206 -9.91 19.53 -11.68
C ASN A 206 -9.91 21.02 -11.31
N ALA A 207 -9.44 21.89 -12.20
CA ALA A 207 -9.53 23.33 -12.01
C ALA A 207 -10.99 23.76 -12.22
N PRO A 208 -11.62 24.50 -11.29
CA PRO A 208 -12.93 25.08 -11.55
C PRO A 208 -12.81 26.08 -12.71
N GLU A 209 -13.77 26.03 -13.64
CA GLU A 209 -13.93 27.02 -14.71
C GLU A 209 -14.08 28.45 -14.17
#